data_AF-A0A4R6SJX5-F1
#
_entry.id   AF-A0A4R6SJX5-F1
#
_cell.length_a   1.000
_cell.length_b   1.000
_cell.length_c   1.000
_cell.angle_alpha   90.00
_cell.angle_beta   90.00
_cell.angle_gamma   90.00
#
_symmetry.space_group_name_H-M   'P 1'
#
loop_
_entity.id
_entity.type
_entity.pdbx_description
1 polymer ?
#
loop_
_entity_poly.entity_id
_entity_poly.type
_entity_poly.pdbx_seq_one_letter_code
_entity_poly.pdbx_strand_id
1 'polypeptide(L)'
;MLSLADVRRYAWADEDPDLAWTVAVVRGRSADEVVRAYGGDPTDPPRTMAFREAVVSHEELGRSSWLLVHEDDGAVIVLENNGWFGTREAVAKQASAGGGHFMSVHWDLNANHQLLAAIDGELVTSFDPLLVEHQPEWLDDVVLDDESLHAVLLAVLAERTGVVAQRQWLTAEFRAYLARRRD
;
A
#
# COMPACT_ATOMS: atom_id res chain seq x y z
N MET A 1 -4.86 -11.08 17.57
CA MET A 1 -5.70 -12.00 16.79
C MET A 1 -6.75 -11.19 16.06
N LEU A 2 -6.72 -11.19 14.72
CA LEU A 2 -7.72 -10.52 13.90
C LEU A 2 -9.09 -11.17 14.13
N SER A 3 -10.12 -10.36 14.37
CA SER A 3 -11.47 -10.90 14.50
C SER A 3 -12.13 -11.06 13.13
N LEU A 4 -13.11 -11.96 13.05
CA LEU A 4 -13.97 -12.09 11.87
C LEU A 4 -14.67 -10.76 11.52
N ALA A 5 -14.98 -9.94 12.52
CA ALA A 5 -15.60 -8.63 12.31
C ALA A 5 -14.62 -7.65 11.65
N ASP A 6 -13.33 -7.72 11.98
CA ASP A 6 -12.28 -6.90 11.36
C ASP A 6 -12.14 -7.24 9.89
N VAL A 7 -12.10 -8.52 9.53
CA VAL A 7 -12.03 -8.96 8.13
C VAL A 7 -13.29 -8.57 7.36
N ARG A 8 -14.49 -8.84 7.90
CA ARG A 8 -15.77 -8.53 7.23
C ARG A 8 -15.96 -7.05 6.90
N ARG A 9 -15.31 -6.15 7.64
CA ARG A 9 -15.31 -4.71 7.32
C ARG A 9 -14.76 -4.42 5.93
N TYR A 10 -13.85 -5.26 5.45
CA TYR A 10 -13.13 -5.09 4.19
C TYR A 10 -13.64 -5.98 3.06
N ALA A 11 -14.75 -6.72 3.26
CA ALA A 11 -15.33 -7.60 2.23
C ALA A 11 -15.60 -6.90 0.89
N TRP A 12 -15.81 -5.57 0.92
CA TRP A 12 -15.96 -4.78 -0.30
C TRP A 12 -14.75 -4.84 -1.24
N ALA A 13 -13.55 -5.21 -0.74
CA ALA A 13 -12.33 -5.33 -1.53
C ALA A 13 -12.27 -6.65 -2.32
N ASP A 14 -12.87 -7.72 -1.80
CA ASP A 14 -13.03 -9.00 -2.52
C ASP A 14 -14.23 -8.95 -3.49
N GLU A 15 -15.23 -8.11 -3.19
CA GLU A 15 -16.41 -7.90 -4.05
C GLU A 15 -16.15 -7.04 -5.29
N ASP A 16 -15.01 -6.34 -5.38
CA ASP A 16 -14.63 -5.50 -6.52
C ASP A 16 -13.55 -6.19 -7.37
N PRO A 17 -13.93 -6.94 -8.42
CA PRO A 17 -12.97 -7.73 -9.21
C PRO A 17 -12.02 -6.88 -10.05
N ASP A 18 -12.34 -5.58 -10.23
CA ASP A 18 -11.51 -4.65 -11.00
C ASP A 18 -10.52 -3.87 -10.10
N LEU A 19 -10.59 -4.05 -8.78
CA LEU A 19 -9.71 -3.38 -7.85
C LEU A 19 -8.31 -3.99 -7.91
N ALA A 20 -7.39 -3.29 -8.57
CA ALA A 20 -5.96 -3.53 -8.53
C ALA A 20 -5.27 -2.32 -7.91
N TRP A 21 -4.53 -2.52 -6.83
CA TRP A 21 -3.92 -1.39 -6.13
C TRP A 21 -2.75 -1.77 -5.23
N THR A 22 -2.01 -0.76 -4.82
CA THR A 22 -1.12 -0.83 -3.66
C THR A 22 -1.57 0.21 -2.65
N VAL A 23 -1.67 -0.20 -1.39
CA VAL A 23 -1.88 0.69 -0.25
C VAL A 23 -0.67 0.59 0.65
N ALA A 24 -0.02 1.72 0.91
CA ALA A 24 1.03 1.81 1.89
C ALA A 24 0.65 2.78 3.00
N VAL A 25 1.05 2.46 4.22
CA VAL A 25 0.94 3.30 5.40
C VAL A 25 2.33 3.53 5.96
N VAL A 26 2.66 4.79 6.16
CA VAL A 26 3.96 5.22 6.69
C VAL A 26 3.75 6.06 7.95
N ARG A 27 4.43 5.73 9.03
CA ARG A 27 4.43 6.52 10.28
C ARG A 27 5.83 7.03 10.57
N GLY A 28 5.90 8.17 11.27
CA GLY A 28 7.16 8.80 11.67
C GLY A 28 7.89 9.54 10.54
N ARG A 29 7.26 9.69 9.37
CA ARG A 29 7.79 10.42 8.21
C ARG A 29 6.76 11.40 7.68
N SER A 30 7.21 12.49 7.08
CA SER A 30 6.35 13.46 6.40
C SER A 30 5.93 12.99 5.01
N ALA A 31 4.81 13.54 4.49
CA ALA A 31 4.36 13.28 3.12
C ALA A 31 5.46 13.56 2.08
N ASP A 32 6.21 14.65 2.24
CA ASP A 32 7.33 15.02 1.36
C ASP A 32 8.45 13.97 1.34
N GLU A 33 8.79 13.41 2.50
CA GLU A 33 9.80 12.36 2.60
C GLU A 33 9.34 11.07 1.94
N VAL A 34 8.06 10.72 2.11
CA VAL A 34 7.44 9.56 1.46
C VAL A 34 7.40 9.74 -0.06
N VAL A 35 6.95 10.89 -0.57
CA VAL A 35 6.96 11.18 -2.01
C VAL A 35 8.37 11.03 -2.60
N ARG A 36 9.41 11.53 -1.91
CA ARG A 36 10.80 11.35 -2.33
C ARG A 36 11.26 9.89 -2.29
N ALA A 37 10.81 9.11 -1.31
CA ALA A 37 11.13 7.68 -1.21
C ALA A 37 10.59 6.87 -2.38
N TYR A 38 9.41 7.25 -2.89
CA TYR A 38 8.83 6.66 -4.09
C TYR A 38 9.46 7.17 -5.41
N GLY A 39 10.36 8.17 -5.34
CA GLY A 39 10.98 8.76 -6.52
C GLY A 39 10.19 9.92 -7.14
N GLY A 40 9.18 10.45 -6.45
CA GLY A 40 8.55 11.72 -6.80
C GLY A 40 9.32 12.94 -6.28
N ASP A 41 8.88 14.12 -6.72
CA ASP A 41 9.36 15.41 -6.20
C ASP A 41 8.20 16.14 -5.50
N PRO A 42 8.26 16.37 -4.18
CA PRO A 42 7.19 17.07 -3.46
C PRO A 42 7.11 18.57 -3.77
N THR A 43 8.11 19.14 -4.44
CA THR A 43 8.11 20.54 -4.88
C THR A 43 7.37 20.74 -6.20
N ASP A 44 7.14 19.67 -6.96
CA ASP A 44 6.25 19.71 -8.12
C ASP A 44 4.80 19.96 -7.65
N PRO A 45 4.04 20.87 -8.29
CA PRO A 45 2.65 21.09 -7.94
C PRO A 45 1.84 19.79 -8.07
N PRO A 46 1.24 19.28 -6.97
CA PRO A 46 0.44 18.06 -7.04
C PRO A 46 -0.83 18.31 -7.85
N ARG A 47 -1.35 17.26 -8.46
CA ARG A 47 -2.72 17.27 -9.00
C ARG A 47 -3.70 16.91 -7.89
N THR A 48 -4.98 17.19 -8.13
CA THR A 48 -6.08 16.61 -7.36
C THR A 48 -6.72 15.55 -8.23
N MET A 49 -6.75 14.30 -7.76
CA MET A 49 -7.26 13.17 -8.54
C MET A 49 -8.00 12.19 -7.63
N ALA A 50 -9.04 11.55 -8.15
CA ALA A 50 -9.63 10.37 -7.55
C ALA A 50 -8.84 9.11 -7.91
N PHE A 51 -9.00 8.03 -7.12
CA PHE A 51 -8.29 6.76 -7.33
C PHE A 51 -8.39 6.22 -8.76
N ARG A 52 -9.59 6.16 -9.32
CA ARG A 52 -9.82 5.64 -10.68
C ARG A 52 -9.19 6.49 -11.79
N GLU A 53 -8.91 7.75 -11.53
CA GLU A 53 -8.24 8.66 -12.47
C GLU A 53 -6.71 8.52 -12.41
N ALA A 54 -6.18 8.08 -11.27
CA ALA A 54 -4.75 7.97 -10.97
C ALA A 54 -4.08 6.74 -11.59
N VAL A 55 -4.45 6.41 -12.83
CA VAL A 55 -3.85 5.34 -13.62
C VAL A 55 -2.84 5.93 -14.61
N VAL A 56 -1.71 5.25 -14.80
CA VAL A 56 -0.74 5.60 -15.85
C VAL A 56 -1.09 4.89 -17.16
N SER A 57 -0.57 5.38 -18.29
CA SER A 57 -0.73 4.67 -19.56
C SER A 57 -0.03 3.31 -19.51
N HIS A 58 -0.44 2.38 -20.37
CA HIS A 58 0.20 1.07 -20.48
C HIS A 58 1.72 1.17 -20.76
N GLU A 59 2.16 2.17 -21.53
CA GLU A 59 3.57 2.41 -21.86
C GLU A 59 4.40 2.88 -20.65
N GLU A 60 3.74 3.52 -19.69
CA GLU A 60 4.32 4.07 -18.47
C GLU A 60 4.24 3.09 -17.29
N LEU A 61 3.46 2.02 -17.42
CA LEU A 61 3.25 1.02 -16.39
C LEU A 61 4.59 0.43 -15.92
N GLY A 62 4.84 0.48 -14.61
CA GLY A 62 6.09 0.05 -13.98
C GLY A 62 7.27 1.05 -14.09
N ARG A 63 7.16 2.07 -14.96
CA ARG A 63 8.14 3.17 -15.11
C ARG A 63 7.75 4.39 -14.30
N SER A 64 6.46 4.68 -14.24
CA SER A 64 5.90 5.73 -13.40
C SER A 64 4.63 5.26 -12.70
N SER A 65 4.25 5.96 -11.64
CA SER A 65 3.04 5.70 -10.86
C SER A 65 2.51 7.02 -10.30
N TRP A 66 1.19 7.21 -10.33
CA TRP A 66 0.56 8.29 -9.57
C TRP A 66 0.42 7.84 -8.12
N LEU A 67 0.99 8.64 -7.21
CA LEU A 67 0.87 8.46 -5.77
C LEU A 67 -0.22 9.38 -5.26
N LEU A 68 -1.35 8.80 -4.84
CA LEU A 68 -2.36 9.55 -4.11
C LEU A 68 -1.96 9.56 -2.64
N VAL A 69 -1.57 10.74 -2.16
CA VAL A 69 -1.03 10.93 -0.81
C VAL A 69 -2.05 11.61 0.07
N HIS A 70 -2.32 10.98 1.21
CA HIS A 70 -3.21 11.45 2.25
C HIS A 70 -2.53 11.36 3.62
N GLU A 71 -2.85 12.28 4.52
CA GLU A 71 -2.34 12.26 5.90
C GLU A 71 -3.52 12.11 6.85
N ASP A 72 -3.43 11.11 7.75
CA ASP A 72 -4.44 10.83 8.76
C ASP A 72 -3.78 10.33 10.06
N ASP A 73 -4.15 10.90 11.20
CA ASP A 73 -3.67 10.55 12.54
C ASP A 73 -2.14 10.27 12.64
N GLY A 74 -1.33 11.17 12.06
CA GLY A 74 0.14 11.06 12.07
C GLY A 74 0.71 9.96 11.16
N ALA A 75 -0.10 9.38 10.28
CA ALA A 75 0.31 8.48 9.22
C ALA A 75 0.18 9.15 7.85
N VAL A 76 1.11 8.83 6.95
CA VAL A 76 1.03 9.12 5.52
C VAL A 76 0.53 7.85 4.83
N ILE A 77 -0.58 7.96 4.12
CA ILE A 77 -1.16 6.90 3.30
C ILE A 77 -0.85 7.18 1.83
N VAL A 78 -0.39 6.16 1.12
CA VAL A 78 -0.15 6.20 -0.32
C VAL A 78 -1.02 5.16 -1.00
N LEU A 79 -1.82 5.60 -1.96
CA LEU A 79 -2.62 4.74 -2.83
C LEU A 79 -2.06 4.79 -4.24
N GLU A 80 -1.91 3.63 -4.86
CA GLU A 80 -1.51 3.50 -6.26
C GLU A 80 -2.58 2.69 -7.00
N ASN A 81 -3.18 3.27 -8.04
CA ASN A 81 -4.12 2.53 -8.90
C ASN A 81 -3.35 1.71 -9.93
N ASN A 82 -3.42 0.39 -9.80
CA ASN A 82 -2.66 -0.57 -10.59
C ASN A 82 -1.13 -0.33 -10.60
N GLY A 83 -0.62 0.47 -9.66
CA GLY A 83 0.80 0.71 -9.43
C GLY A 83 1.32 -0.15 -8.29
N TRP A 84 2.62 -0.44 -8.31
CA TRP A 84 3.29 -1.35 -7.37
C TRP A 84 4.63 -0.78 -6.86
N PHE A 85 4.78 0.53 -6.78
CA PHE A 85 6.05 1.08 -6.28
C PHE A 85 6.21 0.79 -4.79
N GLY A 86 5.11 0.73 -4.04
CA GLY A 86 5.08 0.36 -2.63
C GLY A 86 5.54 -1.08 -2.35
N THR A 87 5.57 -1.97 -3.36
CA THR A 87 6.08 -3.34 -3.19
C THR A 87 7.60 -3.45 -3.28
N ARG A 88 8.30 -2.32 -3.56
CA ARG A 88 9.76 -2.31 -3.72
C ARG A 88 10.45 -2.13 -2.37
N GLU A 89 11.36 -3.05 -2.03
CA GLU A 89 12.15 -2.94 -0.79
C GLU A 89 12.87 -1.61 -0.64
N ALA A 90 13.44 -1.06 -1.72
CA ALA A 90 14.13 0.22 -1.68
C ALA A 90 13.19 1.37 -1.24
N VAL A 91 11.93 1.35 -1.70
CA VAL A 91 10.92 2.33 -1.29
C VAL A 91 10.57 2.12 0.18
N ALA A 92 10.31 0.88 0.62
CA ALA A 92 9.99 0.58 2.00
C ALA A 92 11.10 0.99 2.98
N LYS A 93 12.36 0.68 2.65
CA LYS A 93 13.53 1.07 3.44
C LYS A 93 13.67 2.59 3.51
N GLN A 94 13.61 3.28 2.37
CA GLN A 94 13.74 4.73 2.37
C GLN A 94 12.57 5.44 3.07
N ALA A 95 11.35 4.92 2.90
CA ALA A 95 10.15 5.45 3.53
C ALA A 95 10.03 5.08 5.02
N SER A 96 10.82 4.16 5.54
CA SER A 96 10.87 3.85 6.99
C SER A 96 12.12 4.38 7.68
N ALA A 97 13.12 4.89 6.96
CA ALA A 97 14.37 5.36 7.58
C ALA A 97 14.16 6.48 8.63
N GLY A 98 15.02 6.51 9.66
CA GLY A 98 15.01 7.58 10.66
C GLY A 98 13.95 7.39 11.74
N GLY A 99 13.73 6.15 12.17
CA GLY A 99 12.72 5.75 13.15
C GLY A 99 11.30 5.64 12.58
N GLY A 100 11.15 5.64 11.26
CA GLY A 100 9.86 5.48 10.58
C GLY A 100 9.44 4.02 10.44
N HIS A 101 8.15 3.83 10.17
CA HIS A 101 7.54 2.50 9.97
C HIS A 101 6.81 2.53 8.64
N PHE A 102 7.05 1.53 7.79
CA PHE A 102 6.40 1.35 6.50
C PHE A 102 5.72 0.00 6.47
N MET A 103 4.48 -0.05 6.00
CA MET A 103 3.82 -1.30 5.63
C MET A 103 2.96 -1.10 4.40
N SER A 104 2.98 -2.04 3.46
CA SER A 104 2.11 -2.03 2.30
C SER A 104 1.51 -3.39 2.01
N VAL A 105 0.33 -3.36 1.43
CA VAL A 105 -0.33 -4.51 0.80
C VAL A 105 -0.61 -4.18 -0.67
N HIS A 106 -0.49 -5.18 -1.52
CA HIS A 106 -0.67 -5.07 -2.95
C HIS A 106 -1.42 -6.28 -3.50
N TRP A 107 -2.28 -6.03 -4.48
CA TRP A 107 -2.79 -7.04 -5.39
C TRP A 107 -3.08 -6.45 -6.77
N ASP A 108 -3.08 -7.30 -7.80
CA ASP A 108 -3.42 -6.93 -9.17
C ASP A 108 -4.32 -7.95 -9.89
N LEU A 109 -4.74 -7.59 -11.12
CA LEU A 109 -5.60 -8.44 -11.94
C LEU A 109 -4.92 -9.74 -12.44
N ASN A 110 -3.62 -9.90 -12.20
CA ASN A 110 -2.86 -11.10 -12.58
C ASN A 110 -2.63 -12.02 -11.37
N ALA A 111 -3.35 -11.80 -10.27
CA ALA A 111 -3.22 -12.54 -9.01
C ALA A 111 -1.82 -12.45 -8.38
N ASN A 112 -1.08 -11.36 -8.64
CA ASN A 112 0.12 -11.06 -7.86
C ASN A 112 -0.30 -10.45 -6.53
N HIS A 113 0.30 -10.91 -5.43
CA HIS A 113 0.05 -10.35 -4.11
C HIS A 113 1.37 -10.04 -3.41
N GLN A 114 1.38 -9.00 -2.58
CA GLN A 114 2.56 -8.70 -1.78
C GLN A 114 2.17 -8.07 -0.45
N LEU A 115 2.75 -8.59 0.62
CA LEU A 115 2.85 -7.90 1.90
C LEU A 115 4.33 -7.51 2.12
N LEU A 116 4.56 -6.24 2.43
CA LEU A 116 5.90 -5.69 2.64
C LEU A 116 5.89 -4.79 3.88
N ALA A 117 6.88 -4.91 4.75
CA ALA A 117 7.06 -3.98 5.87
C ALA A 117 8.53 -3.71 6.15
N ALA A 118 8.82 -2.47 6.57
CA ALA A 118 10.14 -2.03 6.98
C ALA A 118 10.06 -1.09 8.18
N ILE A 119 11.05 -1.15 9.07
CA ILE A 119 11.15 -0.33 10.27
C ILE A 119 12.56 0.24 10.32
N ASP A 120 12.67 1.56 10.48
CA ASP A 120 13.94 2.29 10.55
C ASP A 120 14.92 1.95 9.41
N GLY A 121 14.39 1.80 8.19
CA GLY A 121 15.20 1.50 7.01
C GLY A 121 15.59 0.03 6.84
N GLU A 122 15.16 -0.84 7.75
CA GLU A 122 15.41 -2.27 7.69
C GLU A 122 14.15 -3.04 7.30
N LEU A 123 14.30 -4.01 6.40
CA LEU A 123 13.19 -4.83 5.96
C LEU A 123 12.81 -5.83 7.06
N VAL A 124 11.54 -5.83 7.45
CA VAL A 124 11.00 -6.73 8.48
C VAL A 124 10.31 -7.93 7.84
N THR A 125 9.59 -7.71 6.73
CA THR A 125 8.90 -8.78 6.01
C THR A 125 8.72 -8.41 4.54
N SER A 126 8.75 -9.43 3.67
CA SER A 126 8.47 -9.34 2.25
C SER A 126 8.08 -10.73 1.76
N PHE A 127 6.80 -10.95 1.46
CA PHE A 127 6.33 -12.21 0.89
C PHE A 127 5.02 -12.04 0.10
N ASP A 128 4.78 -12.98 -0.80
CA ASP A 128 3.47 -13.19 -1.42
C ASP A 128 2.64 -14.12 -0.49
N PRO A 129 1.48 -13.66 0.03
CA PRO A 129 0.59 -14.43 0.89
C PRO A 129 0.18 -15.81 0.38
N LEU A 130 0.10 -16.00 -0.93
CA LEU A 130 -0.35 -17.27 -1.54
C LEU A 130 0.81 -18.18 -1.96
N LEU A 131 2.05 -17.67 -1.97
CA LEU A 131 3.23 -18.42 -2.42
C LEU A 131 4.26 -18.69 -1.30
N VAL A 132 4.01 -18.21 -0.08
CA VAL A 132 4.94 -18.39 1.04
C VAL A 132 4.91 -19.83 1.58
N GLU A 133 6.09 -20.46 1.69
CA GLU A 133 6.20 -21.81 2.28
C GLU A 133 5.90 -21.79 3.78
N HIS A 134 6.32 -20.72 4.46
CA HIS A 134 6.15 -20.52 5.89
C HIS A 134 5.69 -19.09 6.18
N GLN A 135 4.46 -18.96 6.66
CA GLN A 135 3.90 -17.70 7.11
C GLN A 135 4.74 -17.13 8.28
N PRO A 136 4.96 -15.81 8.35
CA PRO A 136 5.65 -15.20 9.49
C PRO A 136 4.89 -15.44 10.80
N GLU A 137 5.62 -15.69 11.90
CA GLU A 137 5.04 -16.02 13.22
C GLU A 137 3.97 -15.03 13.69
N TRP A 138 4.15 -13.74 13.39
CA TRP A 138 3.22 -12.69 13.78
C TRP A 138 1.86 -12.76 13.06
N LEU A 139 1.75 -13.60 12.04
CA LEU A 139 0.53 -13.94 11.32
C LEU A 139 0.01 -15.35 11.64
N ASP A 140 0.62 -16.17 12.50
CA ASP A 140 0.25 -17.60 12.66
C ASP A 140 -1.25 -17.86 12.89
N ASP A 141 -1.97 -16.93 13.51
CA ASP A 141 -3.41 -17.01 13.77
C ASP A 141 -4.29 -16.45 12.63
N VAL A 142 -3.71 -16.09 11.50
CA VAL A 142 -4.39 -15.47 10.34
C VAL A 142 -4.49 -16.49 9.22
N VAL A 143 -5.71 -16.75 8.76
CA VAL A 143 -5.95 -17.60 7.59
C VAL A 143 -5.78 -16.74 6.34
N LEU A 144 -4.83 -17.10 5.49
CA LEU A 144 -4.61 -16.52 4.17
C LEU A 144 -5.18 -17.49 3.12
N ASP A 145 -6.39 -17.21 2.66
CA ASP A 145 -7.06 -17.96 1.59
C ASP A 145 -7.47 -17.02 0.46
N ASP A 146 -7.68 -17.59 -0.73
CA ASP A 146 -8.03 -16.84 -1.95
C ASP A 146 -9.44 -16.21 -1.88
N GLU A 147 -10.34 -16.77 -1.08
CA GLU A 147 -11.74 -16.29 -1.01
C GLU A 147 -11.90 -14.95 -0.30
N SER A 148 -10.99 -14.62 0.62
CA SER A 148 -11.07 -13.42 1.47
C SER A 148 -9.75 -12.65 1.58
N LEU A 149 -8.82 -12.91 0.65
CA LEU A 149 -7.45 -12.43 0.77
C LEU A 149 -7.36 -10.91 0.86
N HIS A 150 -8.09 -10.17 0.03
CA HIS A 150 -8.00 -8.71 0.01
C HIS A 150 -8.52 -8.12 1.32
N ALA A 151 -9.63 -8.64 1.84
CA ALA A 151 -10.14 -8.23 3.14
C ALA A 151 -9.16 -8.55 4.28
N VAL A 152 -8.55 -9.72 4.27
CA VAL A 152 -7.56 -10.13 5.28
C VAL A 152 -6.33 -9.24 5.24
N LEU A 153 -5.80 -8.93 4.05
CA LEU A 153 -4.65 -8.04 3.89
C LEU A 153 -4.93 -6.62 4.41
N LEU A 154 -6.10 -6.07 4.15
CA LEU A 154 -6.49 -4.77 4.71
C LEU A 154 -6.71 -4.81 6.22
N ALA A 155 -7.23 -5.91 6.75
CA ALA A 155 -7.38 -6.10 8.19
C ALA A 155 -6.01 -6.19 8.89
N VAL A 156 -5.07 -6.93 8.29
CA VAL A 156 -3.67 -6.98 8.75
C VAL A 156 -3.02 -5.60 8.71
N LEU A 157 -3.15 -4.86 7.61
CA LEU A 157 -2.64 -3.50 7.48
C LEU A 157 -3.19 -2.59 8.60
N ALA A 158 -4.50 -2.67 8.85
CA ALA A 158 -5.16 -1.87 9.88
C ALA A 158 -4.73 -2.23 11.30
N GLU A 159 -4.62 -3.52 11.61
CA GLU A 159 -4.16 -3.99 12.93
C GLU A 159 -2.73 -3.53 13.22
N ARG A 160 -1.86 -3.57 12.21
CA ARG A 160 -0.43 -3.25 12.37
C ARG A 160 -0.13 -1.76 12.36
N THR A 161 -0.95 -0.97 11.68
CA THR A 161 -0.68 0.46 11.47
C THR A 161 -1.65 1.38 12.20
N GLY A 162 -2.77 0.84 12.70
CA GLY A 162 -3.90 1.61 13.23
C GLY A 162 -4.71 2.36 12.16
N VAL A 163 -4.35 2.24 10.87
CA VAL A 163 -5.05 2.93 9.78
C VAL A 163 -6.12 2.03 9.18
N VAL A 164 -7.37 2.47 9.27
CA VAL A 164 -8.50 1.74 8.72
C VAL A 164 -8.70 2.11 7.27
N ALA A 165 -8.40 1.18 6.34
CA ALA A 165 -8.71 1.39 4.93
C ALA A 165 -10.22 1.61 4.71
N GLN A 166 -10.56 2.56 3.83
CA GLN A 166 -11.94 2.97 3.63
C GLN A 166 -12.32 2.86 2.15
N ARG A 167 -13.46 2.23 1.85
CA ARG A 167 -13.97 2.13 0.48
C ARG A 167 -14.11 3.50 -0.21
N GLN A 168 -14.41 4.54 0.57
CA GLN A 168 -14.53 5.91 0.07
C GLN A 168 -13.23 6.47 -0.52
N TRP A 169 -12.06 5.90 -0.21
CA TRP A 169 -10.79 6.28 -0.83
C TRP A 169 -10.77 6.01 -2.34
N LEU A 170 -11.62 5.10 -2.83
CA LEU A 170 -11.72 4.83 -4.26
C LEU A 170 -12.42 5.95 -5.05
N THR A 171 -13.11 6.85 -4.37
CA THR A 171 -13.88 7.96 -4.96
C THR A 171 -13.47 9.34 -4.46
N ALA A 172 -12.79 9.41 -3.31
CA ALA A 172 -12.28 10.66 -2.77
C ALA A 172 -11.12 11.18 -3.61
N GLU A 173 -10.95 12.51 -3.61
CA GLU A 173 -9.85 13.17 -4.27
C GLU A 173 -8.69 13.40 -3.29
N PHE A 174 -7.46 13.14 -3.76
CA PHE A 174 -6.23 13.32 -2.98
C PHE A 174 -5.19 14.10 -3.76
N ARG A 175 -4.14 14.54 -3.05
CA ARG A 175 -2.95 15.12 -3.67
C ARG A 175 -2.19 14.02 -4.41
N ALA A 176 -2.10 14.14 -5.73
CA ALA A 176 -1.46 13.17 -6.60
C ALA A 176 -0.08 13.66 -7.03
N TYR A 177 0.94 12.84 -6.80
CA TYR A 177 2.33 13.09 -7.20
C TYR A 177 2.75 12.04 -8.22
N LEU A 178 3.48 12.45 -9.26
CA LEU A 178 4.02 11.50 -10.23
C LEU A 178 5.37 10.99 -9.72
N ALA A 179 5.43 9.72 -9.36
CA ALA A 179 6.69 9.03 -9.10
C ALA A 179 7.23 8.40 -10.38
N ARG A 180 8.56 8.38 -10.49
CA ARG A 180 9.27 7.66 -11.55
C ARG A 180 10.25 6.69 -10.94
N ARG A 181 10.35 5.52 -11.53
CA ARG A 181 11.37 4.53 -11.17
C ARG A 181 12.74 5.18 -11.35
N ARG A 182 13.53 5.16 -10.27
CA ARG A 182 14.96 5.41 -10.36
C ARG A 182 15.61 4.10 -10.78
N ASP A 183 16.27 4.15 -11.91
CA ASP A 183 17.08 3.10 -12.52
C ASP A 183 18.32 2.75 -11.68
#